data_AF-A0A5E4LQW0-F1
#
_entry.id   AF-A0A5E4LQW0-F1
#
_cell.length_a   1.000
_cell.length_b   1.000
_cell.length_c   1.000
_cell.angle_alpha   90.00
_cell.angle_beta   90.00
_cell.angle_gamma   90.00
#
_symmetry.space_group_name_H-M   'P 1'
#
loop_
_entity.id
_entity.type
_entity.pdbx_description
1 polymer ?
#
loop_
_entity_poly.entity_id
_entity_poly.type
_entity_poly.pdbx_seq_one_letter_code
_entity_poly.pdbx_strand_id
1 'polypeptide(L)'
;MNGAKMPEKISPEVKKLWIKIRSAWSFRQAAFSNTLTLLSPKESNLLYDVVKLTLFKNSIGAIIKEHPELREILKNDEDRACMYAIYDTLSWKLNRREDPPKDMKLEVNTKSRIGRTYKF
;
A
#
# COMPACT_ATOMS: atom_id res chain seq x y z
N MET A 1 11.31 24.37 -4.59
CA MET A 1 10.65 23.15 -4.08
C MET A 1 10.25 22.32 -5.30
N ASN A 2 11.08 21.34 -5.69
CA ASN A 2 10.78 20.48 -6.83
C ASN A 2 9.73 19.45 -6.40
N GLY A 3 8.45 19.79 -6.60
CA GLY A 3 7.36 18.83 -6.52
C GLY A 3 7.54 17.83 -7.66
N ALA A 4 8.13 16.68 -7.37
CA ALA A 4 8.10 15.55 -8.28
C ALA A 4 6.64 15.16 -8.47
N LYS A 5 5.99 15.74 -9.48
CA LYS A 5 4.70 15.27 -9.98
C LYS A 5 4.91 13.80 -10.32
N MET A 6 4.21 12.92 -9.62
CA MET A 6 4.10 11.55 -10.09
C MET A 6 3.57 11.58 -11.53
N PRO A 7 4.06 10.67 -12.39
CA PRO A 7 3.61 10.59 -13.77
C PRO A 7 2.08 10.44 -13.79
N GLU A 8 1.41 11.02 -14.79
CA GLU A 8 -0.06 10.94 -14.96
C GLU A 8 -0.59 9.50 -15.08
N LYS A 9 0.31 8.52 -15.20
CA LYS A 9 0.01 7.09 -15.29
C LYS A 9 0.98 6.30 -14.43
N ILE A 10 0.47 5.23 -13.81
CA ILE A 10 1.31 4.26 -13.11
C ILE A 10 2.22 3.56 -14.13
N SER A 11 3.50 3.40 -13.78
CA SER A 11 4.46 2.77 -14.68
C SER A 11 4.06 1.32 -15.00
N PRO A 12 4.36 0.81 -16.22
CA PRO A 12 4.08 -0.58 -16.57
C PRO A 12 4.74 -1.60 -15.61
N GLU A 13 5.91 -1.25 -15.06
CA GLU A 13 6.63 -2.06 -14.07
C GLU A 13 5.82 -2.21 -12.78
N VAL A 14 5.27 -1.11 -12.24
CA VAL A 14 4.42 -1.13 -11.05
C VAL A 14 3.12 -1.91 -11.32
N LYS A 15 2.50 -1.76 -12.49
CA LYS A 15 1.27 -2.52 -12.83
C LYS A 15 1.52 -4.03 -12.83
N LYS A 16 2.63 -4.47 -13.43
CA LYS A 16 3.02 -5.89 -13.45
C LYS A 16 3.25 -6.42 -12.03
N LEU A 17 3.98 -5.67 -11.21
CA LEU A 17 4.21 -6.01 -9.80
C LEU A 17 2.90 -6.09 -9.02
N TRP A 18 2.04 -5.10 -9.18
CA TRP A 18 0.72 -5.06 -8.56
C TRP A 18 -0.10 -6.29 -8.88
N ILE A 19 -0.27 -6.63 -10.18
CA ILE A 19 -1.07 -7.78 -10.61
C ILE A 19 -0.51 -9.08 -10.00
N LYS A 20 0.81 -9.28 -10.04
CA LYS A 20 1.47 -10.46 -9.46
C LYS A 20 1.17 -10.59 -7.97
N ILE A 21 1.35 -9.51 -7.21
CA ILE A 21 1.18 -9.51 -5.75
C ILE A 21 -0.29 -9.60 -5.36
N ARG A 22 -1.18 -8.88 -6.06
CA ARG A 22 -2.62 -8.93 -5.85
C ARG A 22 -3.18 -10.32 -6.10
N SER A 23 -2.66 -11.02 -7.11
CA SER A 23 -3.03 -12.41 -7.40
C SER A 23 -2.56 -13.35 -6.28
N ALA A 24 -1.33 -13.15 -5.77
CA ALA A 24 -0.81 -13.91 -4.64
C ALA A 24 -1.62 -13.66 -3.35
N TRP A 25 -2.05 -12.41 -3.13
CA TRP A 25 -2.91 -11.99 -2.02
C TRP A 25 -4.27 -12.71 -2.05
N SER A 26 -4.92 -12.76 -3.23
CA SER A 26 -6.19 -13.46 -3.40
C SER A 26 -6.09 -14.97 -3.17
N PHE A 27 -4.91 -15.56 -3.37
CA PHE A 27 -4.75 -17.01 -3.29
C PHE A 27 -4.51 -17.47 -1.84
N ARG A 28 -3.39 -17.07 -1.22
CA ARG A 28 -2.97 -17.51 0.13
C ARG A 28 -1.99 -16.53 0.75
N GLN A 29 -2.05 -16.33 2.07
CA GLN A 29 -1.13 -15.44 2.80
C GLN A 29 0.35 -15.82 2.61
N ALA A 30 0.69 -17.11 2.62
CA ALA A 30 2.08 -17.56 2.41
C ALA A 30 2.61 -17.20 1.00
N ALA A 31 1.76 -17.28 -0.04
CA ALA A 31 2.15 -16.91 -1.40
C ALA A 31 2.40 -15.40 -1.52
N PHE A 32 1.60 -14.59 -0.83
CA PHE A 32 1.77 -13.14 -0.76
C PHE A 32 3.10 -12.75 -0.10
N SER A 33 3.39 -13.26 1.10
CA SER A 33 4.65 -12.97 1.80
C SER A 33 5.86 -13.42 1.00
N ASN A 34 5.82 -14.63 0.41
CA ASN A 34 6.91 -15.10 -0.45
C ASN A 34 7.13 -14.18 -1.67
N THR A 35 6.04 -13.71 -2.29
CA THR A 35 6.14 -12.81 -3.45
C THR A 35 6.81 -11.49 -3.07
N LEU A 36 6.49 -10.91 -1.91
CA LEU A 36 7.09 -9.67 -1.42
C LEU A 36 8.56 -9.85 -1.00
N THR A 37 8.90 -10.98 -0.41
CA THR A 37 10.29 -11.31 -0.04
C THR A 37 11.17 -11.43 -1.29
N LEU A 38 10.66 -12.06 -2.36
CA LEU A 38 11.37 -12.26 -3.62
C LEU A 38 11.54 -11.00 -4.48
N LEU A 39 10.90 -9.88 -4.13
CA LEU A 39 11.12 -8.62 -4.84
C LEU A 39 12.58 -8.17 -4.69
N SER A 40 13.17 -7.74 -5.79
CA SER A 40 14.45 -7.05 -5.79
C SER A 40 14.36 -5.73 -4.99
N PRO A 41 15.50 -5.14 -4.59
CA PRO A 41 15.51 -3.85 -3.90
C PRO A 41 14.81 -2.73 -4.71
N LYS A 42 15.02 -2.70 -6.03
CA LYS A 42 14.38 -1.71 -6.91
C LYS A 42 12.86 -1.86 -6.92
N GLU A 43 12.36 -3.09 -7.11
CA GLU A 43 10.91 -3.38 -7.12
C GLU A 43 10.27 -3.11 -5.76
N SER A 44 10.97 -3.45 -4.67
CA SER A 44 10.51 -3.19 -3.30
C SER A 44 10.33 -1.69 -3.06
N ASN A 45 11.30 -0.87 -3.48
CA ASN A 45 11.20 0.59 -3.34
C ASN A 45 10.08 1.17 -4.22
N LEU A 46 10.01 0.77 -5.50
CA LEU A 46 8.95 1.22 -6.42
C LEU A 46 7.56 0.94 -5.86
N LEU A 47 7.35 -0.27 -5.35
CA LEU A 47 6.06 -0.65 -4.82
C LEU A 47 5.77 0.06 -3.49
N TYR A 48 6.77 0.19 -2.61
CA TYR A 48 6.65 0.93 -1.35
C TYR A 48 6.22 2.39 -1.60
N ASP A 49 6.87 3.06 -2.54
CA ASP A 49 6.57 4.46 -2.87
C ASP A 49 5.16 4.67 -3.43
N VAL A 50 4.56 3.64 -4.02
CA VAL A 50 3.19 3.66 -4.52
C VAL A 50 2.20 3.37 -3.39
N VAL A 51 2.42 2.32 -2.61
CA VAL A 51 1.47 1.93 -1.56
C VAL A 51 1.45 2.93 -0.41
N LYS A 52 2.56 3.64 -0.16
CA LYS A 52 2.59 4.68 0.88
C LYS A 52 1.65 5.86 0.58
N LEU A 53 1.32 6.11 -0.68
CA LEU A 53 0.37 7.16 -1.09
C LEU A 53 -1.06 6.87 -0.63
N THR A 54 -1.34 5.61 -0.30
CA THR A 54 -2.63 5.19 0.23
C THR A 54 -2.72 5.30 1.74
N LEU A 55 -1.59 5.55 2.40
CA LEU A 55 -1.54 5.73 3.85
C LEU A 55 -2.31 6.97 4.26
N PHE A 56 -2.89 6.89 5.44
CA PHE A 56 -3.48 8.04 6.11
C PHE A 56 -4.67 8.65 5.35
N LYS A 57 -5.20 7.94 4.35
CA LYS A 57 -6.42 8.32 3.63
C LYS A 57 -7.57 7.41 4.05
N ASN A 58 -8.71 8.02 4.38
CA ASN A 58 -9.86 7.31 4.94
C ASN A 58 -10.70 6.57 3.89
N SER A 59 -10.56 6.91 2.61
CA SER A 59 -11.31 6.28 1.52
C SER A 59 -10.51 6.23 0.22
N ILE A 60 -10.88 5.33 -0.68
CA ILE A 60 -10.37 5.28 -2.07
C ILE A 60 -10.63 6.60 -2.77
N GLY A 61 -11.81 7.21 -2.57
CA GLY A 61 -12.13 8.51 -3.16
C GLY A 61 -11.11 9.59 -2.79
N ALA A 62 -10.66 9.62 -1.53
CA ALA A 62 -9.64 10.56 -1.08
C ALA A 62 -8.28 10.29 -1.74
N ILE A 63 -7.85 9.02 -1.79
CA ILE A 63 -6.61 8.59 -2.46
C ILE A 63 -6.63 9.02 -3.92
N ILE A 64 -7.71 8.69 -4.62
CA ILE A 64 -7.86 8.88 -6.06
C ILE A 64 -8.04 10.35 -6.46
N LYS A 65 -8.54 11.19 -5.56
CA LYS A 65 -8.62 12.63 -5.77
C LYS A 65 -7.22 13.27 -5.82
N GLU A 66 -6.29 12.75 -5.02
CA GLU A 66 -4.92 13.25 -4.90
C GLU A 66 -3.96 12.55 -5.88
N HIS A 67 -4.20 11.26 -6.13
CA HIS A 67 -3.42 10.37 -6.99
C HIS A 67 -4.35 9.67 -8.01
N PRO A 68 -4.85 10.39 -9.02
CA PRO A 68 -5.77 9.85 -10.03
C PRO A 68 -5.17 8.68 -10.83
N GLU A 69 -3.85 8.61 -10.97
CA GLU A 69 -3.12 7.52 -11.60
C GLU A 69 -3.35 6.17 -10.89
N LEU A 70 -3.62 6.18 -9.59
CA LEU A 70 -3.89 4.95 -8.84
C LEU A 70 -5.23 4.32 -9.20
N ARG A 71 -6.12 5.01 -9.96
CA ARG A 71 -7.37 4.42 -10.47
C ARG A 71 -7.14 3.16 -11.28
N GLU A 72 -5.95 3.00 -11.84
CA GLU A 72 -5.60 1.82 -12.62
C GLU A 72 -5.46 0.56 -11.76
N ILE A 73 -5.10 0.70 -10.49
CA ILE A 73 -4.77 -0.42 -9.58
C ILE A 73 -5.60 -0.47 -8.29
N LEU A 74 -6.22 0.65 -7.88
CA LEU A 74 -7.19 0.73 -6.79
C LEU A 74 -8.61 0.79 -7.36
N LYS A 75 -9.31 -0.34 -7.37
CA LYS A 75 -10.69 -0.44 -7.85
C LYS A 75 -11.70 -0.57 -6.71
N ASN A 76 -11.31 -1.18 -5.60
CA ASN A 76 -12.20 -1.45 -4.46
C ASN A 76 -11.44 -1.45 -3.11
N ASP A 77 -12.18 -1.59 -2.01
CA ASP A 77 -11.60 -1.53 -0.66
C ASP A 77 -10.68 -2.72 -0.35
N GLU A 78 -10.84 -3.84 -1.06
CA GLU A 78 -9.90 -4.97 -0.96
C GLU A 78 -8.54 -4.61 -1.55
N ASP A 79 -8.50 -3.84 -2.65
CA ASP A 79 -7.24 -3.35 -3.23
C ASP A 79 -6.55 -2.40 -2.26
N ARG A 80 -7.32 -1.53 -1.60
CA ARG A 80 -6.79 -0.67 -0.54
C ARG A 80 -6.22 -1.51 0.61
N ALA A 81 -6.94 -2.52 1.10
CA ALA A 81 -6.45 -3.41 2.14
C ALA A 81 -5.17 -4.16 1.72
N CYS A 82 -5.11 -4.62 0.46
CA CYS A 82 -3.91 -5.22 -0.12
C CYS A 82 -2.73 -4.23 -0.12
N MET A 83 -2.93 -2.97 -0.51
CA MET A 83 -1.88 -1.95 -0.44
C MET A 83 -1.37 -1.70 0.98
N TYR A 84 -2.27 -1.65 1.98
CA TYR A 84 -1.87 -1.55 3.38
C TYR A 84 -1.02 -2.75 3.84
N ALA A 85 -1.40 -3.98 3.45
CA ALA A 85 -0.64 -5.17 3.80
C ALA A 85 0.74 -5.21 3.13
N ILE A 86 0.84 -4.75 1.88
CA ILE A 86 2.10 -4.58 1.18
C ILE A 86 2.96 -3.55 1.91
N TYR A 87 2.38 -2.40 2.26
CA TYR A 87 3.07 -1.35 2.98
C TYR A 87 3.67 -1.85 4.29
N ASP A 88 2.87 -2.50 5.15
CA ASP A 88 3.35 -2.97 6.44
C ASP A 88 4.52 -3.94 6.25
N THR A 89 4.38 -4.91 5.35
CA THR A 89 5.43 -5.88 5.04
C THR A 89 6.71 -5.22 4.52
N LEU A 90 6.58 -4.30 3.55
CA LEU A 90 7.74 -3.61 2.97
C LEU A 90 8.37 -2.60 3.92
N SER A 91 7.59 -2.00 4.83
CA SER A 91 8.10 -1.07 5.84
C SER A 91 9.11 -1.76 6.76
N TRP A 92 8.84 -3.01 7.14
CA TRP A 92 9.79 -3.85 7.87
C TRP A 92 10.98 -4.25 7.02
N LYS A 93 10.75 -4.75 5.80
CA LYS A 93 11.82 -5.20 4.88
C LYS A 93 12.82 -4.09 4.55
N LEU A 94 12.32 -2.87 4.34
CA LEU A 94 13.13 -1.71 3.96
C LEU A 94 13.60 -0.89 5.18
N ASN A 95 13.18 -1.26 6.39
CA ASN A 95 13.38 -0.47 7.61
C ASN A 95 12.93 1.00 7.44
N ARG A 96 11.75 1.19 6.86
CA ARG A 96 11.15 2.48 6.51
C ARG A 96 9.70 2.48 6.96
N ARG A 97 9.44 2.95 8.17
CA ARG A 97 8.08 3.25 8.65
C ARG A 97 7.83 4.74 8.58
N GLU A 98 6.63 5.09 8.13
CA GLU A 98 6.16 6.47 8.15
C GLU A 98 5.19 6.61 9.31
N ASP A 99 5.41 7.65 10.11
CA ASP A 99 4.50 8.00 11.18
C ASP A 99 3.27 8.72 10.61
N PRO A 100 2.08 8.51 11.20
CA PRO A 100 0.91 9.28 10.83
C PRO A 100 1.15 10.78 11.03
N PRO A 101 0.60 11.65 10.15
CA PRO A 101 0.58 13.08 10.39
C PRO A 101 0.00 13.40 11.78
N LYS A 102 0.59 14.36 12.50
CA LYS A 102 0.20 14.70 13.88
C LYS A 102 -1.28 15.12 14.02
N ASP A 103 -1.83 15.62 12.92
CA ASP A 103 -3.21 16.08 12.73
C ASP A 103 -4.19 14.95 12.35
N MET A 104 -3.68 13.76 12.02
CA MET A 104 -4.52 12.61 11.71
C MET A 104 -5.05 11.95 12.98
N LYS A 105 -6.33 12.18 13.28
CA LYS A 105 -7.06 11.38 14.27
C LYS A 105 -7.32 9.99 13.67
N LEU A 106 -6.48 9.01 14.02
CA LEU A 106 -6.76 7.61 13.75
C LEU A 106 -8.03 7.23 14.53
N GLU A 107 -9.19 7.24 13.88
CA GLU A 107 -10.40 6.67 14.46
C GLU A 107 -10.23 5.15 14.55
N VAL A 108 -9.77 4.68 15.71
CA VAL A 108 -9.66 3.26 16.03
C VAL A 108 -11.07 2.71 16.22
N ASN A 109 -11.68 2.27 15.13
CA ASN A 109 -12.91 1.48 15.18
C ASN A 109 -12.80 0.25 14.28
N THR A 110 -11.77 -0.56 14.53
CA THR A 110 -11.73 -1.94 14.08
C THR A 110 -11.67 -2.85 15.30
N LYS A 111 -12.87 -3.30 15.75
CA LYS A 111 -12.97 -4.54 16.52
C LYS A 111 -12.51 -5.68 15.62
N SER A 112 -11.20 -5.96 15.67
CA SER A 112 -10.62 -7.11 15.00
C SER A 112 -11.19 -8.37 15.63
N ARG A 113 -11.77 -9.27 14.80
CA ARG A 113 -12.21 -10.62 15.20
C ARG A 113 -11.02 -11.54 15.54
N ILE A 114 -9.81 -11.01 15.48
CA ILE A 114 -8.56 -11.64 15.87
C ILE A 114 -7.94 -10.67 16.87
N GLY A 115 -7.99 -11.01 18.16
CA GLY A 115 -7.72 -10.11 19.31
C GLY A 115 -6.29 -9.55 19.41
N ARG A 116 -5.80 -8.86 18.39
CA ARG A 116 -4.64 -7.98 18.47
C ARG A 116 -5.12 -6.54 18.34
N THR A 117 -5.24 -5.91 19.50
CA THR A 117 -5.36 -4.47 19.62
C THR A 117 -3.97 -3.88 19.41
N TYR A 118 -3.74 -3.20 18.29
CA TYR A 118 -2.54 -2.39 18.15
C TYR A 118 -2.77 -1.09 18.91
N LYS A 119 -1.97 -0.88 19.96
CA LYS A 119 -1.82 0.43 20.60
C LYS A 119 -0.68 1.15 19.88
N PHE A 120 -0.98 2.33 19.35
CA PHE A 120 0.00 3.36 19.03
C PHE A 120 -0.14 4.44 20.08
#